data_AF-A0A850NIY7-F1
#
_entry.id   AF-A0A850NIY7-F1
#
_cell.length_a   1.000
_cell.length_b   1.000
_cell.length_c   1.000
_cell.angle_alpha   90.00
_cell.angle_beta   90.00
_cell.angle_gamma   90.00
#
_symmetry.space_group_name_H-M   'P 1'
#
loop_
_entity.id
_entity.type
_entity.pdbx_description
1 polymer ?
#
loop_
_entity_poly.entity_id
_entity_poly.type
_entity_poly.pdbx_seq_one_letter_code
_entity_poly.pdbx_strand_id
1 'polypeptide(L)'
;LIVACAAPVLVWTLAGQLVASAPLARNPYVPGPLYHGPADSFASTDPHAQLGVLLHAPSLMLSLPWRALVDHEWYVEETIGILGWLNLRLPGWLLTWWQWAAIASVPAGLLAGIAQARSRLREGLLQAGFVLVLFAVAVEAIELSQYLVWTRVGEDGVRGVQGRYFEPLLPMAALLLPLADRDRQIRATTLASALLAWIPAGAAVATLLFLPPMVVSFFYLH
;
A
#
# COMPACT_ATOMS: atom_id res chain seq x y z
N LEU A 1 18.81 -22.21 -6.07
CA LEU A 1 17.74 -22.01 -5.08
C LEU A 1 16.95 -20.72 -5.30
N ILE A 2 17.58 -19.55 -5.26
CA ILE A 2 16.90 -18.24 -5.45
C ILE A 2 16.11 -18.16 -6.76
N VAL A 3 16.71 -18.60 -7.88
CA VAL A 3 16.04 -18.63 -9.20
C VAL A 3 14.86 -19.60 -9.25
N ALA A 4 14.96 -20.75 -8.57
CA ALA A 4 13.88 -21.73 -8.52
C ALA A 4 12.70 -21.27 -7.62
N CYS A 5 12.96 -20.44 -6.61
CA CYS A 5 11.93 -19.81 -5.78
C CYS A 5 11.32 -18.57 -6.44
N ALA A 6 12.10 -17.84 -7.24
CA ALA A 6 11.65 -16.63 -7.94
C ALA A 6 10.87 -16.94 -9.22
N ALA A 7 11.18 -18.05 -9.92
CA ALA A 7 10.56 -18.38 -11.19
C ALA A 7 9.01 -18.52 -11.12
N PRO A 8 8.41 -19.19 -10.13
CA PRO A 8 6.95 -19.25 -10.02
C PRO A 8 6.31 -17.88 -9.78
N VAL A 9 6.95 -17.03 -8.98
CA VAL A 9 6.49 -15.66 -8.72
C VAL A 9 6.58 -14.82 -10.00
N LEU A 10 7.70 -14.85 -10.70
CA LEU A 10 7.89 -14.12 -11.95
C LEU A 10 6.93 -14.59 -13.05
N VAL A 11 6.73 -15.91 -13.19
CA VAL A 11 5.77 -16.49 -14.15
C VAL A 11 4.34 -16.10 -13.78
N TRP A 12 3.97 -16.16 -12.50
CA TRP A 12 2.64 -15.75 -12.04
C TRP A 12 2.41 -14.24 -12.21
N THR A 13 3.41 -13.41 -11.91
CA THR A 13 3.34 -11.96 -12.13
C THR A 13 3.22 -11.66 -13.63
N LEU A 14 4.01 -12.29 -14.49
CA LEU A 14 3.92 -12.10 -15.95
C LEU A 14 2.58 -12.58 -16.50
N ALA A 15 2.10 -13.76 -16.10
CA ALA A 15 0.81 -14.28 -16.50
C ALA A 15 -0.33 -13.38 -16.00
N GLY A 16 -0.25 -12.95 -14.74
CA GLY A 16 -1.18 -12.00 -14.14
C GLY A 16 -1.19 -10.67 -14.87
N GLN A 17 -0.03 -10.13 -15.26
CA GLN A 17 0.04 -8.91 -16.06
C GLN A 17 -0.56 -9.11 -17.46
N LEU A 18 -0.27 -10.22 -18.14
CA LEU A 18 -0.83 -10.51 -19.47
C LEU A 18 -2.34 -10.74 -19.46
N VAL A 19 -2.90 -11.25 -18.35
CA VAL A 19 -4.34 -11.51 -18.21
C VAL A 19 -5.08 -10.30 -17.63
N ALA A 20 -4.50 -9.60 -16.65
CA ALA A 20 -5.11 -8.45 -15.97
C ALA A 20 -4.94 -7.12 -16.71
N SER A 21 -4.04 -7.05 -17.71
CA SER A 21 -3.96 -5.92 -18.64
C SER A 21 -5.04 -5.94 -19.72
N ALA A 22 -6.03 -6.85 -19.62
CA ALA A 22 -7.22 -6.80 -20.44
C ALA A 22 -7.93 -5.43 -20.26
N PRO A 23 -8.24 -4.70 -21.36
CA PRO A 23 -8.95 -3.43 -21.30
C PRO A 23 -10.20 -3.56 -20.44
N LEU A 24 -10.33 -2.73 -19.41
CA LEU A 24 -11.54 -2.72 -18.59
C LEU A 24 -12.64 -2.08 -19.42
N ALA A 25 -13.64 -2.87 -19.81
CA ALA A 25 -14.79 -2.37 -20.57
C ALA A 25 -15.52 -1.27 -19.79
N ARG A 26 -15.86 -0.17 -20.49
CA ARG A 26 -16.54 0.99 -19.91
C ARG A 26 -17.62 1.50 -20.84
N ASN A 27 -18.56 2.25 -20.29
CA ASN A 27 -19.43 3.07 -21.11
C ASN A 27 -18.58 4.06 -21.93
N PRO A 28 -18.92 4.33 -23.20
CA PRO A 28 -18.17 5.27 -24.04
C PRO A 28 -17.93 6.61 -23.34
N TYR A 29 -16.71 7.11 -23.43
CA TYR A 29 -16.30 8.37 -22.80
C TYR A 29 -15.35 9.17 -23.71
N VAL A 30 -15.39 10.49 -23.56
CA VAL A 30 -14.43 11.41 -24.18
C VAL A 30 -13.13 11.38 -23.37
N PRO A 31 -11.95 11.29 -24.02
CA PRO A 31 -10.69 11.31 -23.30
C PRO A 31 -10.49 12.61 -22.50
N GLY A 32 -9.68 12.54 -21.46
CA GLY A 32 -9.35 13.68 -20.62
C GLY A 32 -8.37 14.66 -21.29
N PRO A 33 -8.10 15.79 -20.61
CA PRO A 33 -7.38 16.92 -21.19
C PRO A 33 -5.92 16.65 -21.54
N LEU A 34 -5.31 15.59 -20.99
CA LEU A 34 -3.92 15.24 -21.25
C LEU A 34 -3.73 14.38 -22.51
N TYR A 35 -4.82 13.94 -23.16
CA TYR A 35 -4.75 13.14 -24.38
C TYR A 35 -4.75 14.02 -25.63
N HIS A 36 -3.79 13.77 -26.53
CA HIS A 36 -3.62 14.49 -27.79
C HIS A 36 -3.67 13.57 -29.03
N GLY A 37 -4.17 12.34 -28.87
CA GLY A 37 -4.27 11.40 -29.98
C GLY A 37 -5.55 11.59 -30.82
N PRO A 38 -5.69 10.82 -31.90
CA PRO A 38 -6.76 11.00 -32.89
C PRO A 38 -8.12 10.42 -32.48
N ALA A 39 -8.21 9.70 -31.35
CA ALA A 39 -9.45 9.07 -30.93
C ALA A 39 -10.39 10.07 -30.24
N ASP A 40 -11.60 10.24 -30.79
CA ASP A 40 -12.63 11.12 -30.22
C ASP A 40 -13.32 10.52 -28.99
N SER A 41 -13.29 9.18 -28.86
CA SER A 41 -13.87 8.47 -27.71
C SER A 41 -13.22 7.12 -27.46
N PHE A 42 -13.35 6.63 -26.23
CA PHE A 42 -12.91 5.30 -25.80
C PHE A 42 -14.08 4.54 -25.16
N ALA A 43 -14.11 3.22 -25.38
CA ALA A 43 -15.09 2.31 -24.75
C ALA A 43 -14.45 1.35 -23.74
N SER A 44 -13.17 1.55 -23.43
CA SER A 44 -12.42 0.77 -22.43
C SER A 44 -11.24 1.59 -21.91
N THR A 45 -10.53 1.10 -20.89
CA THR A 45 -9.21 1.64 -20.57
C THR A 45 -8.20 1.22 -21.64
N ASP A 46 -7.27 2.11 -21.97
CA ASP A 46 -6.25 1.86 -22.99
C ASP A 46 -4.86 2.20 -22.42
N PRO A 47 -4.13 1.20 -21.88
CA PRO A 47 -2.80 1.41 -21.33
C PRO A 47 -1.79 1.94 -22.35
N HIS A 48 -1.96 1.64 -23.64
CA HIS A 48 -1.07 2.14 -24.69
C HIS A 48 -1.30 3.63 -24.92
N ALA A 49 -2.56 4.07 -25.00
CA ALA A 49 -2.91 5.48 -25.08
C ALA A 49 -2.45 6.25 -23.84
N GLN A 50 -2.62 5.69 -22.63
CA GLN A 50 -2.13 6.30 -21.38
C GLN A 50 -0.60 6.39 -21.34
N LEU A 51 0.10 5.35 -21.78
CA LEU A 51 1.55 5.40 -21.91
C LEU A 51 1.98 6.50 -22.88
N GLY A 52 1.25 6.69 -23.99
CA GLY A 52 1.44 7.80 -24.92
C GLY A 52 1.36 9.18 -24.24
N VAL A 53 0.40 9.37 -23.32
CA VAL A 53 0.29 10.60 -22.52
C VAL A 53 1.54 10.82 -21.66
N LEU A 54 1.98 9.78 -20.93
CA LEU A 54 3.17 9.86 -20.07
C LEU A 54 4.46 10.09 -20.87
N LEU A 55 4.58 9.50 -22.06
CA LEU A 55 5.73 9.69 -22.94
C LEU A 55 5.75 11.09 -23.58
N HIS A 56 4.58 11.69 -23.82
CA HIS A 56 4.48 13.06 -24.32
C HIS A 56 4.88 14.09 -23.27
N ALA A 57 4.57 13.84 -21.99
CA ALA A 57 4.94 14.70 -20.87
C ALA A 57 5.48 13.89 -19.67
N PRO A 58 6.79 13.52 -19.66
CA PRO A 58 7.38 12.65 -18.64
C PRO A 58 7.26 13.14 -17.19
N SER A 59 7.14 14.45 -16.98
CA SER A 59 6.88 15.02 -15.65
C SER A 59 5.55 14.56 -15.04
N LEU A 60 4.61 14.09 -15.87
CA LEU A 60 3.36 13.48 -15.41
C LEU A 60 3.60 12.19 -14.63
N MET A 61 4.68 11.46 -14.92
CA MET A 61 5.01 10.24 -14.19
C MET A 61 5.11 10.49 -12.69
N LEU A 62 5.74 11.60 -12.27
CA LEU A 62 5.87 11.97 -10.85
C LEU A 62 4.70 12.83 -10.34
N SER A 63 4.23 13.77 -11.17
CA SER A 63 3.26 14.77 -10.71
C SER A 63 1.83 14.24 -10.60
N LEU A 64 1.45 13.20 -11.35
CA LEU A 64 0.12 12.58 -11.22
C LEU A 64 0.00 11.78 -9.91
N PRO A 65 0.90 10.82 -9.61
CA PRO A 65 0.91 10.14 -8.31
C PRO A 65 1.01 11.11 -7.15
N TRP A 66 1.90 12.11 -7.21
CA TRP A 66 2.04 13.08 -6.13
C TRP A 66 0.75 13.84 -5.84
N ARG A 67 0.06 14.34 -6.89
CA ARG A 67 -1.23 15.02 -6.72
C ARG A 67 -2.29 14.06 -6.17
N ALA A 68 -2.36 12.84 -6.70
CA ALA A 68 -3.27 11.82 -6.20
C ALA A 68 -3.05 11.52 -4.71
N LEU A 69 -1.80 11.44 -4.26
CA LEU A 69 -1.46 11.22 -2.84
C LEU A 69 -1.85 12.40 -1.94
N VAL A 70 -1.65 13.63 -2.40
CA VAL A 70 -1.94 14.84 -1.60
C VAL A 70 -3.44 15.13 -1.56
N ASP A 71 -4.16 14.89 -2.65
CA ASP A 71 -5.59 15.21 -2.77
C ASP A 71 -6.51 14.14 -2.15
N HIS A 72 -5.97 12.99 -1.77
CA HIS A 72 -6.77 11.84 -1.30
C HIS A 72 -6.74 11.70 0.23
N GLU A 73 -7.81 12.18 0.88
CA GLU A 73 -7.90 12.29 2.34
C GLU A 73 -8.09 10.95 3.08
N TRP A 74 -8.45 9.86 2.39
CA TRP A 74 -9.00 8.65 3.01
C TRP A 74 -8.11 7.40 2.91
N TYR A 75 -6.86 7.52 2.46
CA TYR A 75 -6.01 6.34 2.25
C TYR A 75 -5.78 5.52 3.52
N VAL A 76 -5.66 6.17 4.67
CA VAL A 76 -5.44 5.48 5.96
C VAL A 76 -6.67 4.70 6.38
N GLU A 77 -7.85 5.30 6.23
CA GLU A 77 -9.14 4.68 6.50
C GLU A 77 -9.36 3.48 5.58
N GLU A 78 -9.03 3.60 4.30
CA GLU A 78 -9.19 2.50 3.34
C GLU A 78 -8.19 1.36 3.51
N THR A 79 -7.06 1.60 4.19
CA THR A 79 -6.03 0.58 4.44
C THR A 79 -6.45 -0.40 5.54
N ILE A 80 -7.27 0.04 6.50
CA ILE A 80 -7.60 -0.78 7.69
C ILE A 80 -9.09 -0.72 8.03
N GLY A 81 -9.69 0.46 7.87
CA GLY A 81 -11.02 0.81 8.35
C GLY A 81 -12.16 0.63 7.36
N ILE A 82 -11.92 0.41 6.07
CA ILE A 82 -12.99 0.21 5.09
C ILE A 82 -12.80 -1.11 4.33
N LEU A 83 -13.64 -2.09 4.68
CA LEU A 83 -13.61 -3.46 4.16
C LEU A 83 -14.62 -3.64 3.02
N GLY A 84 -14.52 -4.78 2.31
CA GLY A 84 -15.37 -5.09 1.17
C GLY A 84 -15.06 -4.18 -0.04
N TRP A 85 -16.08 -3.75 -0.79
CA TRP A 85 -15.94 -2.78 -1.88
C TRP A 85 -16.07 -1.34 -1.36
N LEU A 86 -15.30 -1.01 -0.32
CA LEU A 86 -15.35 0.28 0.39
C LEU A 86 -16.69 0.60 1.08
N ASN A 87 -17.49 -0.43 1.38
CA ASN A 87 -18.85 -0.29 1.89
C ASN A 87 -18.98 -0.68 3.37
N LEU A 88 -18.06 -1.50 3.90
CA LEU A 88 -18.09 -1.93 5.29
C LEU A 88 -17.05 -1.14 6.10
N ARG A 89 -17.47 -0.03 6.70
CA ARG A 89 -16.61 0.78 7.58
C ARG A 89 -16.54 0.16 8.98
N LEU A 90 -15.32 -0.08 9.47
CA LEU A 90 -15.07 -0.42 10.86
C LEU A 90 -15.50 0.73 11.79
N PRO A 91 -15.92 0.43 13.02
CA PRO A 91 -16.22 1.45 14.00
C PRO A 91 -15.00 2.35 14.23
N GLY A 92 -15.20 3.67 14.31
CA GLY A 92 -14.11 4.64 14.44
C GLY A 92 -13.14 4.34 15.59
N TRP A 93 -13.65 3.83 16.72
CA TRP A 93 -12.82 3.43 17.86
C TRP A 93 -11.86 2.27 17.54
N LEU A 94 -12.27 1.31 16.70
CA LEU A 94 -11.45 0.16 16.33
C LEU A 94 -10.37 0.59 15.33
N LEU A 95 -10.71 1.52 14.42
CA LEU A 95 -9.74 2.15 13.53
C LEU A 95 -8.70 2.96 14.32
N THR A 96 -9.12 3.79 15.28
CA THR A 96 -8.21 4.52 16.16
C THR A 96 -7.28 3.57 16.90
N TRP A 97 -7.78 2.41 17.35
CA TRP A 97 -6.94 1.42 18.02
C TRP A 97 -5.88 0.81 17.09
N TRP A 98 -6.23 0.52 15.84
CA TRP A 98 -5.25 0.07 14.84
C TRP A 98 -4.21 1.14 14.49
N GLN A 99 -4.60 2.42 14.44
CA GLN A 99 -3.65 3.52 14.27
C GLN A 99 -2.68 3.57 15.45
N TRP A 100 -3.16 3.45 16.69
CA TRP A 100 -2.31 3.36 17.87
C TRP A 100 -1.42 2.12 17.86
N ALA A 101 -1.91 0.98 17.39
CA ALA A 101 -1.12 -0.24 17.26
C ALA A 101 0.05 -0.05 16.26
N ALA A 102 -0.22 0.58 15.11
CA ALA A 102 0.80 0.92 14.13
C ALA A 102 1.84 1.89 14.73
N ILE A 103 1.38 2.98 15.37
CA ILE A 103 2.25 3.95 16.03
C ILE A 103 3.09 3.30 17.14
N ALA A 104 2.52 2.40 17.94
CA ALA A 104 3.21 1.73 19.05
C ALA A 104 4.25 0.69 18.58
N SER A 105 4.05 0.09 17.40
CA SER A 105 4.95 -0.92 16.85
C SER A 105 6.33 -0.36 16.47
N VAL A 106 6.38 0.92 16.04
CA VAL A 106 7.61 1.62 15.64
C VAL A 106 8.56 1.84 16.82
N PRO A 107 8.19 2.52 17.93
CA PRO A 107 9.05 2.69 19.10
C PRO A 107 9.34 1.36 19.79
N ALA A 108 8.45 0.36 19.76
CA ALA A 108 8.75 -0.97 20.28
C ALA A 108 9.95 -1.60 19.54
N GLY A 109 9.99 -1.48 18.22
CA GLY A 109 11.12 -1.95 17.41
C GLY A 109 12.36 -1.07 17.48
N LEU A 110 12.20 0.25 17.57
CA LEU A 110 13.32 1.19 17.73
C LEU A 110 13.99 1.04 19.11
N LEU A 111 13.22 0.92 20.20
CA LEU A 111 13.77 0.69 21.54
C LEU A 111 14.48 -0.67 21.64
N ALA A 112 13.98 -1.69 20.92
CA ALA A 112 14.67 -2.96 20.76
C ALA A 112 16.03 -2.82 20.05
N GLY A 113 16.15 -1.84 19.16
CA GLY A 113 17.34 -1.54 18.36
C GLY A 113 18.37 -0.59 18.95
N ILE A 114 17.91 0.51 19.54
CA ILE A 114 18.73 1.61 20.07
C ILE A 114 19.61 1.14 21.23
N ALA A 115 19.16 0.14 21.99
CA ALA A 115 19.96 -0.50 23.04
C ALA A 115 21.25 -1.18 22.52
N GLN A 116 21.39 -1.39 21.21
CA GLN A 116 22.55 -2.02 20.57
C GLN A 116 23.33 -1.12 19.59
N ALA A 117 22.79 0.03 19.19
CA ALA A 117 23.20 0.72 17.94
C ALA A 117 24.24 1.85 18.09
N ARG A 118 25.21 1.77 19.01
CA ARG A 118 26.30 2.77 19.04
C ARG A 118 27.39 2.51 17.98
N SER A 119 27.53 1.29 17.47
CA SER A 119 28.62 0.92 16.52
C SER A 119 28.20 0.82 15.05
N ARG A 120 26.91 0.89 14.70
CA ARG A 120 26.39 0.67 13.32
C ARG A 120 25.41 1.72 12.81
N LEU A 121 25.44 2.94 13.38
CA LEU A 121 24.50 4.02 13.01
C LEU A 121 24.48 4.29 11.49
N ARG A 122 25.65 4.29 10.84
CA ARG A 122 25.76 4.51 9.40
C ARG A 122 25.06 3.41 8.58
N GLU A 123 25.22 2.15 8.95
CA GLU A 123 24.57 1.02 8.28
C GLU A 123 23.06 1.06 8.47
N GLY A 124 22.60 1.40 9.68
CA GLY A 124 21.17 1.59 9.95
C GLY A 124 20.54 2.73 9.15
N LEU A 125 21.23 3.86 9.00
CA LEU A 125 20.76 4.98 8.18
C LEU A 125 20.72 4.64 6.68
N LEU A 126 21.72 3.92 6.18
CA LEU A 126 21.73 3.46 4.78
C LEU A 126 20.61 2.46 4.50
N GLN A 127 20.39 1.51 5.42
CA GLN A 127 19.27 0.56 5.33
C GLN A 127 17.92 1.29 5.37
N ALA A 128 17.74 2.23 6.31
CA ALA A 128 16.52 3.01 6.41
C ALA A 128 16.26 3.83 5.14
N GLY A 129 17.29 4.50 4.61
CA GLY A 129 17.21 5.23 3.35
C GLY A 129 16.85 4.33 2.17
N PHE A 130 17.45 3.16 2.07
CA PHE A 130 17.13 2.18 1.02
C PHE A 130 15.68 1.69 1.11
N VAL A 131 15.21 1.32 2.30
CA VAL A 131 13.82 0.88 2.51
C VAL A 131 12.84 2.02 2.19
N LEU A 132 13.15 3.26 2.56
CA LEU A 132 12.31 4.42 2.24
C LEU A 132 12.23 4.66 0.72
N VAL A 133 13.35 4.55 0.01
CA VAL A 133 13.36 4.65 -1.47
C VAL A 133 12.54 3.53 -2.09
N LEU A 134 12.69 2.29 -1.63
CA LEU A 134 11.88 1.17 -2.14
C LEU A 134 10.39 1.37 -1.86
N PHE A 135 10.04 1.88 -0.67
CA PHE A 135 8.66 2.20 -0.32
C PHE A 135 8.09 3.27 -1.25
N ALA A 136 8.81 4.37 -1.47
CA ALA A 136 8.40 5.44 -2.36
C ALA A 136 8.22 4.94 -3.81
N VAL A 137 9.16 4.14 -4.31
CA VAL A 137 9.06 3.53 -5.66
C VAL A 137 7.87 2.58 -5.76
N ALA A 138 7.55 1.83 -4.70
CA ALA A 138 6.40 0.94 -4.69
C ALA A 138 5.07 1.71 -4.71
N VAL A 139 4.95 2.78 -3.90
CA VAL A 139 3.80 3.68 -3.91
C VAL A 139 3.61 4.29 -5.30
N GLU A 140 4.69 4.82 -5.88
CA GLU A 140 4.69 5.39 -7.23
C GLU A 140 4.22 4.38 -8.28
N ALA A 141 4.73 3.14 -8.21
CA ALA A 141 4.36 2.08 -9.14
C ALA A 141 2.88 1.68 -9.02
N ILE A 142 2.33 1.66 -7.79
CA ILE A 142 0.90 1.40 -7.56
C ILE A 142 0.06 2.48 -8.23
N GLU A 143 0.35 3.75 -7.95
CA GLU A 143 -0.37 4.91 -8.53
C GLU A 143 -0.30 4.92 -10.06
N LEU A 144 0.90 4.75 -10.63
CA LEU A 144 1.08 4.68 -12.09
C LEU A 144 0.38 3.47 -12.71
N SER A 145 0.35 2.32 -12.02
CA SER A 145 -0.41 1.17 -12.50
C SER A 145 -1.90 1.50 -12.62
N GLN A 146 -2.48 2.18 -11.62
CA GLN A 146 -3.88 2.61 -11.65
C GLN A 146 -4.15 3.68 -12.71
N TYR A 147 -3.18 4.56 -12.97
CA TYR A 147 -3.27 5.50 -14.08
C TYR A 147 -3.36 4.76 -15.43
N LEU A 148 -2.48 3.79 -15.66
CA LEU A 148 -2.40 3.06 -16.92
C LEU A 148 -3.61 2.16 -17.18
N VAL A 149 -4.07 1.42 -16.16
CA VAL A 149 -5.02 0.31 -16.38
C VAL A 149 -6.45 0.61 -15.92
N TRP A 150 -6.63 1.58 -15.00
CA TRP A 150 -7.94 1.89 -14.41
C TRP A 150 -8.45 3.29 -14.74
N THR A 151 -7.57 4.27 -14.88
CA THR A 151 -7.97 5.66 -15.12
C THR A 151 -8.42 5.86 -16.57
N ARG A 152 -9.37 6.77 -16.82
CA ARG A 152 -9.76 7.05 -18.21
C ARG A 152 -8.60 7.71 -18.94
N VAL A 153 -8.46 7.40 -20.23
CA VAL A 153 -7.36 7.93 -21.07
C VAL A 153 -7.30 9.46 -20.97
N GLY A 154 -6.13 10.00 -20.61
CA GLY A 154 -5.86 11.44 -20.56
C GLY A 154 -6.46 12.19 -19.37
N GLU A 155 -7.06 11.51 -18.37
CA GLU A 155 -7.48 12.20 -17.15
C GLU A 155 -6.29 12.83 -16.42
N ASP A 156 -6.53 13.95 -15.75
CA ASP A 156 -5.55 14.79 -15.06
C ASP A 156 -5.31 14.40 -13.59
N GLY A 157 -5.84 13.25 -13.18
CA GLY A 157 -5.63 12.62 -11.88
C GLY A 157 -5.69 11.10 -11.98
N VAL A 158 -5.31 10.41 -10.90
CA VAL A 158 -5.35 8.94 -10.81
C VAL A 158 -6.65 8.49 -10.15
N ARG A 159 -7.30 7.47 -10.71
CA ARG A 159 -8.54 6.91 -10.17
C ARG A 159 -8.39 5.45 -9.78
N GLY A 160 -9.21 5.02 -8.82
CA GLY A 160 -9.34 3.61 -8.44
C GLY A 160 -8.27 3.10 -7.48
N VAL A 161 -7.33 3.94 -7.09
CA VAL A 161 -6.39 3.69 -6.00
C VAL A 161 -7.19 3.59 -4.72
N GLN A 162 -6.84 2.61 -3.90
CA GLN A 162 -7.49 2.37 -2.61
C GLN A 162 -6.42 2.11 -1.56
N GLY A 163 -6.66 2.52 -0.32
CA GLY A 163 -5.72 2.35 0.79
C GLY A 163 -5.16 0.93 0.92
N ARG A 164 -6.01 -0.09 0.70
CA ARG A 164 -5.61 -1.50 0.72
C ARG A 164 -4.50 -1.89 -0.25
N TYR A 165 -4.29 -1.13 -1.33
CA TYR A 165 -3.20 -1.42 -2.27
C TYR A 165 -1.82 -1.18 -1.62
N PHE A 166 -1.76 -0.39 -0.54
CA PHE A 166 -0.56 -0.12 0.23
C PHE A 166 -0.36 -1.10 1.40
N GLU A 167 -1.34 -1.95 1.74
CA GLU A 167 -1.20 -2.97 2.79
C GLU A 167 0.03 -3.88 2.60
N PRO A 168 0.35 -4.38 1.39
CA PRO A 168 1.54 -5.21 1.16
C PRO A 168 2.87 -4.48 1.45
N LEU A 169 2.85 -3.14 1.54
CA LEU A 169 4.02 -2.33 1.87
C LEU A 169 4.23 -2.18 3.38
N LEU A 170 3.19 -2.40 4.20
CA LEU A 170 3.28 -2.28 5.66
C LEU A 170 4.35 -3.19 6.28
N PRO A 171 4.56 -4.46 5.85
CA PRO A 171 5.67 -5.28 6.34
C PRO A 171 7.05 -4.68 6.05
N MET A 172 7.21 -3.81 5.05
CA MET A 172 8.48 -3.12 4.79
C MET A 172 8.84 -2.15 5.93
N ALA A 173 7.85 -1.63 6.66
CA ALA A 173 8.09 -0.86 7.87
C ALA A 173 8.80 -1.70 8.96
N ALA A 174 8.60 -3.02 8.98
CA ALA A 174 9.34 -3.92 9.88
C ALA A 174 10.82 -4.04 9.49
N LEU A 175 11.18 -3.79 8.23
CA LEU A 175 12.58 -3.78 7.76
C LEU A 175 13.32 -2.49 8.13
N LEU A 176 12.59 -1.44 8.55
CA LEU A 176 13.18 -0.25 9.19
C LEU A 176 13.60 -0.52 10.63
N LEU A 177 13.13 -1.63 11.22
CA LEU A 177 13.59 -2.05 12.53
C LEU A 177 14.98 -2.68 12.38
N PRO A 178 15.96 -2.26 13.21
CA PRO A 178 17.30 -2.84 13.16
C PRO A 178 17.22 -4.34 13.41
N LEU A 179 17.79 -5.12 12.49
CA LEU A 179 17.95 -6.57 12.62
C LEU A 179 18.97 -6.84 13.74
N ALA A 180 18.47 -7.08 14.95
CA ALA A 180 19.30 -7.37 16.11
C ALA A 180 19.85 -8.81 16.07
N ASP A 181 21.00 -9.04 16.73
CA ASP A 181 21.49 -10.39 17.03
C ASP A 181 20.48 -11.09 17.96
N ARG A 182 19.88 -12.18 17.46
CA ARG A 182 18.82 -12.97 18.14
C ARG A 182 19.15 -13.32 19.60
N ASP A 183 20.42 -13.56 19.92
CA ASP A 183 20.85 -14.01 21.25
C ASP A 183 20.92 -12.88 22.32
N ARG A 184 21.08 -11.62 21.92
CA ARG A 184 21.10 -10.47 22.86
C ARG A 184 19.76 -9.73 22.96
N GLN A 185 18.88 -9.92 21.98
CA GLN A 185 17.55 -9.29 21.90
C GLN A 185 16.58 -9.76 23.01
N ILE A 186 16.81 -10.93 23.60
CA ILE A 186 15.91 -11.56 24.58
C ILE A 186 16.01 -10.93 25.98
N ARG A 187 17.12 -10.25 26.33
CA ARG A 187 17.42 -9.89 27.74
C ARG A 187 17.23 -8.41 28.12
N ALA A 188 17.21 -7.46 27.19
CA ALA A 188 17.25 -6.03 27.52
C ALA A 188 15.90 -5.28 27.33
N THR A 189 14.92 -5.90 26.65
CA THR A 189 13.74 -5.19 26.10
C THR A 189 12.39 -5.81 26.49
N THR A 190 12.37 -6.80 27.36
CA THR A 190 11.22 -7.71 27.49
C THR A 190 9.94 -7.09 28.04
N LEU A 191 9.96 -6.18 29.02
CA LEU A 191 8.70 -5.67 29.60
C LEU A 191 8.05 -4.57 28.75
N ALA A 192 8.79 -3.52 28.38
CA ALA A 192 8.23 -2.43 27.58
C ALA A 192 7.84 -2.88 26.16
N SER A 193 8.66 -3.73 25.53
CA SER A 193 8.32 -4.30 24.21
C SER A 193 7.16 -5.30 24.31
N ALA A 194 7.06 -6.10 25.39
CA ALA A 194 5.89 -6.95 25.60
C ALA A 194 4.62 -6.11 25.81
N LEU A 195 4.67 -5.06 26.63
CA LEU A 195 3.55 -4.15 26.85
C LEU A 195 3.09 -3.45 25.57
N LEU A 196 4.03 -3.00 24.72
CA LEU A 196 3.70 -2.40 23.43
C LEU A 196 3.18 -3.43 22.41
N ALA A 197 3.63 -4.68 22.46
CA ALA A 197 3.13 -5.76 21.61
C ALA A 197 1.69 -6.20 21.95
N TRP A 198 1.21 -5.92 23.17
CA TRP A 198 -0.19 -6.15 23.53
C TRP A 198 -1.17 -5.23 22.80
N ILE A 199 -0.74 -4.06 22.33
CA ILE A 199 -1.58 -3.11 21.60
C ILE A 199 -2.04 -3.68 20.24
N PRO A 200 -1.15 -4.13 19.33
CA PRO A 200 -1.56 -4.80 18.09
C PRO A 200 -2.28 -6.13 18.35
N ALA A 201 -1.88 -6.89 19.38
CA ALA A 201 -2.57 -8.12 19.74
C ALA A 201 -4.03 -7.86 20.20
N GLY A 202 -4.24 -6.82 21.00
CA GLY A 202 -5.56 -6.39 21.45
C GLY A 202 -6.44 -5.90 20.30
N ALA A 203 -5.88 -5.09 19.39
CA ALA A 203 -6.57 -4.65 18.18
C ALA A 203 -6.98 -5.85 17.29
N ALA A 204 -6.08 -6.83 17.11
CA ALA A 204 -6.38 -8.04 16.34
C ALA A 204 -7.49 -8.89 16.99
N VAL A 205 -7.45 -9.09 18.31
CA VAL A 205 -8.50 -9.82 19.04
C VAL A 205 -9.83 -9.08 18.95
N ALA A 206 -9.84 -7.76 19.14
CA ALA A 206 -11.05 -6.96 18.99
C ALA A 206 -11.61 -7.08 17.57
N THR A 207 -10.79 -6.96 16.53
CA THR A 207 -11.23 -7.17 15.14
C THR A 207 -11.80 -8.57 14.93
N LEU A 208 -11.16 -9.62 15.45
CA LEU A 208 -11.66 -10.99 15.34
C LEU A 208 -13.03 -11.19 16.00
N LEU A 209 -13.30 -10.49 17.11
CA LEU A 209 -14.58 -10.56 17.82
C LEU A 209 -15.69 -9.74 17.14
N PHE A 210 -15.35 -8.55 16.63
CA PHE A 210 -16.33 -7.59 16.10
C PHE A 210 -16.58 -7.73 14.59
N LEU A 211 -15.60 -8.22 13.81
CA LEU A 211 -15.72 -8.30 12.36
C LEU A 211 -16.77 -9.33 11.90
N PRO A 212 -16.81 -10.59 12.42
CA PRO A 212 -17.81 -11.55 11.99
C PRO A 212 -19.27 -11.08 12.17
N PRO A 213 -19.70 -10.56 13.35
CA PRO A 213 -21.07 -10.08 13.50
C PRO A 213 -21.36 -8.85 12.64
N MET A 214 -20.37 -7.98 12.39
CA MET A 214 -20.53 -6.85 11.47
C MET A 214 -20.77 -7.31 10.02
N VAL A 215 -19.99 -8.28 9.54
CA VAL A 215 -20.17 -8.84 8.19
C VAL A 215 -21.53 -9.51 8.07
N VAL A 216 -21.93 -10.30 9.06
CA VAL A 216 -23.25 -10.95 9.08
C VAL A 216 -24.36 -9.91 9.07
N SER A 217 -24.30 -8.89 9.92
CA SER A 217 -25.31 -7.83 9.96
C SER A 217 -25.41 -7.08 8.63
N PHE A 218 -24.27 -6.74 8.04
CA PHE A 218 -24.25 -5.89 6.84
C PHE A 218 -24.73 -6.63 5.59
N PHE A 219 -24.37 -7.90 5.41
CA PHE A 219 -24.66 -8.64 4.18
C PHE A 219 -25.89 -9.56 4.26
N TYR A 220 -26.36 -9.91 5.45
CA TYR A 220 -27.38 -10.96 5.62
C TYR A 220 -28.61 -10.55 6.44
N LEU A 221 -28.56 -9.43 7.18
CA LEU A 221 -29.66 -8.97 8.02
C LEU A 221 -30.35 -7.69 7.48
N HIS A 222 -30.02 -7.31 6.25
CA HIS A 222 -30.59 -6.20 5.48
C HIS A 222 -30.95 -6.68 4.07
#